data_AF-A0A0B6Y415-F1
#
_entry.id   AF-A0A0B6Y415-F1
#
_cell.length_a   1.000
_cell.length_b   1.000
_cell.length_c   1.000
_cell.angle_alpha   90.00
_cell.angle_beta   90.00
_cell.angle_gamma   90.00
#
_symmetry.space_group_name_H-M   'P 1'
#
loop_
_entity.id
_entity.type
_entity.pdbx_description
1 polymer ?
#
loop_
_entity_poly.entity_id
_entity_poly.type
_entity_poly.pdbx_seq_one_letter_code
_entity_poly.pdbx_strand_id
1 'polypeptide(L)' 'PSFGLDNKISKSNYTINAPPAFDWTDQQGVVTSVKNQGSVGTCWAFAGCANVESLWNLKSGETIDLSTEAL' A
#
# COMPACT_ATOMS: atom_id res chain seq x y z
N PRO A 1 -6.25 17.62 -22.43
CA PRO A 1 -5.46 16.44 -22.84
C PRO A 1 -5.94 15.19 -22.09
N SER A 2 -6.82 14.40 -22.71
CA SER A 2 -7.21 13.09 -22.18
C SER A 2 -6.03 12.15 -22.35
N PHE A 3 -5.47 11.65 -21.26
CA PHE A 3 -4.57 10.50 -21.30
C PHE A 3 -5.36 9.31 -21.82
N GLY A 4 -5.18 8.98 -23.10
CA GLY A 4 -5.73 7.77 -23.68
C GLY A 4 -5.03 6.57 -23.07
N LEU A 5 -5.77 5.79 -22.30
CA LEU A 5 -5.39 4.42 -21.99
C LEU A 5 -5.53 3.63 -23.29
N ASP A 6 -4.43 3.49 -24.05
CA ASP A 6 -4.40 2.55 -25.15
C ASP A 6 -4.51 1.14 -24.57
N ASN A 7 -5.58 0.44 -24.92
CA ASN A 7 -5.91 -0.95 -24.57
C ASN A 7 -4.91 -1.94 -25.21
N LYS A 8 -3.60 -1.74 -25.04
CA LYS A 8 -2.52 -2.61 -25.52
C LYS A 8 -1.93 -3.51 -24.43
N ILE A 9 -2.60 -3.64 -23.29
CA ILE A 9 -2.33 -4.76 -22.40
C ILE A 9 -3.13 -5.94 -22.94
N SER A 10 -2.45 -6.80 -23.71
CA SER A 10 -2.88 -8.17 -23.97
C SER A 10 -3.40 -8.75 -22.66
N LYS A 11 -4.70 -9.07 -22.60
CA LYS A 11 -5.31 -9.77 -21.46
C LYS A 11 -4.55 -11.08 -21.28
N SER A 12 -3.52 -11.08 -20.45
CA SER A 12 -2.93 -12.30 -19.93
C SER A 12 -4.08 -13.10 -19.33
N ASN A 13 -4.12 -14.42 -19.60
CA ASN A 13 -5.11 -15.34 -19.01
C ASN A 13 -4.82 -15.53 -17.51
N TYR A 14 -4.79 -14.44 -16.75
CA TYR A 14 -4.65 -14.47 -15.32
C TYR A 14 -6.05 -14.59 -14.73
N THR A 15 -6.42 -15.80 -14.34
CA THR A 15 -7.61 -16.05 -13.53
C THR A 15 -7.35 -15.42 -12.16
N ILE A 16 -7.73 -14.15 -11.98
CA ILE A 16 -7.64 -13.47 -10.69
C ILE A 16 -8.65 -14.14 -9.76
N ASN A 17 -8.16 -15.01 -8.89
CA ASN A 17 -8.95 -15.56 -7.78
C ASN A 17 -8.87 -14.61 -6.58
N ALA A 18 -9.42 -13.41 -6.74
CA ALA A 18 -9.55 -12.44 -5.65
C ALA A 18 -10.93 -12.59 -4.98
N PRO A 19 -11.02 -12.38 -3.65
CA PRO A 19 -12.31 -12.32 -2.99
C PRO A 19 -13.15 -11.14 -3.49
N PRO A 20 -14.49 -11.20 -3.35
CA PRO A 20 -15.39 -10.12 -3.79
C PRO A 20 -15.20 -8.80 -3.02
N ALA A 21 -14.67 -8.88 -1.79
CA ALA A 21 -14.27 -7.75 -0.97
C ALA A 21 -13.08 -8.16 -0.09
N PHE A 22 -12.16 -7.23 0.15
CA PHE A 22 -10.98 -7.46 0.98
C PHE A 22 -10.51 -6.15 1.58
N ASP A 23 -10.23 -6.16 2.89
CA ASP A 23 -9.68 -5.03 3.62
C ASP A 23 -8.42 -5.49 4.37
N TRP A 24 -7.29 -4.83 4.13
CA TRP A 24 -6.03 -5.14 4.83
C TRP A 24 -6.09 -4.79 6.31
N THR A 25 -6.97 -3.87 6.72
CA THR A 25 -7.12 -3.45 8.13
C THR A 25 -7.80 -4.52 8.99
N ASP A 26 -8.56 -5.44 8.38
CA ASP A 26 -9.11 -6.61 9.05
C ASP A 26 -8.02 -7.62 9.45
N GLN A 27 -6.82 -7.51 8.85
CA GLN A 27 -5.67 -8.34 9.21
C GLN A 27 -4.86 -7.68 10.32
N GLN A 28 -4.94 -8.27 11.50
CA GLN A 28 -4.29 -7.73 12.69
C GLN A 28 -2.78 -7.57 12.48
N GLY A 29 -2.30 -6.34 12.67
CA GLY A 29 -0.88 -5.97 12.54
C GLY A 29 -0.44 -5.58 11.13
N VAL A 30 -1.18 -5.96 10.08
CA VAL A 30 -0.76 -5.70 8.70
C VAL A 30 -0.77 -4.22 8.36
N VAL A 31 -1.73 -3.46 8.88
CA VAL A 31 -1.77 -2.01 8.69
C VAL A 31 -1.39 -1.34 10.01
N THR A 32 -0.36 -0.50 9.98
CA THR A 32 0.05 0.32 11.12
C THR A 32 -0.98 1.42 11.43
N SER A 33 -0.91 2.02 12.62
CA SER A 33 -1.84 3.08 13.00
C SER A 33 -1.77 4.27 12.04
N VAL A 34 -2.89 4.95 11.84
CA VAL A 34 -2.97 6.15 10.99
C VAL A 34 -1.96 7.20 11.44
N LYS A 35 -1.07 7.61 10.53
CA LYS A 35 -0.06 8.66 10.76
C LYS A 35 -0.54 10.03 10.26
N ASN A 36 0.02 11.11 10.80
CA ASN A 36 -0.33 12.49 10.43
C ASN A 36 0.87 13.24 9.83
N GLN A 37 0.78 13.57 8.54
CA GLN A 37 1.81 14.32 7.80
C GLN A 37 1.78 15.85 8.01
N GLY A 38 0.77 16.36 8.72
CA GLY A 38 0.54 17.80 8.86
C GLY A 38 0.26 18.48 7.51
N SER A 39 0.66 19.75 7.39
CA SER A 39 0.46 20.55 6.18
C SER A 39 1.63 20.47 5.19
N VAL A 40 2.59 19.58 5.45
CA VAL A 40 3.76 19.40 4.60
C VAL A 40 3.44 18.33 3.54
N GLY A 41 3.83 18.56 2.29
CA GLY A 41 3.58 17.67 1.16
C GLY A 41 4.40 16.37 1.18
N THR A 42 4.43 15.66 2.31
CA THR A 42 5.19 14.42 2.55
C THR A 42 4.36 13.16 2.35
N CYS A 43 3.16 13.25 1.75
CA CYS A 43 2.26 12.11 1.53
C CYS A 43 2.93 10.93 0.81
N TRP A 44 3.87 11.20 -0.09
CA TRP A 44 4.65 10.19 -0.80
C TRP A 44 5.55 9.37 0.14
N ALA A 45 6.17 10.00 1.13
CA ALA A 45 6.99 9.33 2.14
C ALA A 45 6.13 8.48 3.07
N PHE A 46 4.97 9.02 3.48
CA PHE A 46 4.00 8.28 4.30
C PHE A 46 3.45 7.05 3.57
N ALA A 47 3.12 7.19 2.28
CA ALA A 47 2.67 6.06 1.46
C ALA A 47 3.77 4.99 1.30
N GLY A 48 5.03 5.41 1.14
CA GLY A 48 6.19 4.51 1.05
C GLY A 48 6.39 3.72 2.35
N CYS A 49 6.48 4.41 3.49
CA CYS A 49 6.61 3.77 4.81
C CYS A 49 5.48 2.78 5.06
N ALA A 50 4.22 3.18 4.87
CA ALA A 50 3.07 2.33 5.16
C ALA A 50 3.08 1.03 4.34
N ASN A 51 3.52 1.09 3.08
CA ASN A 51 3.66 -0.10 2.23
C ASN A 51 4.73 -1.06 2.77
N VAL A 52 5.92 -0.55 3.10
CA VAL A 52 7.02 -1.36 3.61
C VAL A 52 6.68 -1.97 4.97
N GLU A 53 6.04 -1.21 5.87
CA GLU A 53 5.56 -1.70 7.16
C GLU A 53 4.56 -2.84 6.98
N SER A 54 3.62 -2.69 6.05
CA SER A 54 2.60 -3.71 5.77
C SER A 54 3.22 -5.00 5.22
N LEU A 55 4.14 -4.88 4.26
CA LEU A 55 4.86 -6.02 3.70
C LEU A 55 5.75 -6.71 4.72
N TRP A 56 6.39 -5.94 5.60
CA TRP A 56 7.20 -6.49 6.67
C TRP A 56 6.33 -7.30 7.62
N ASN A 57 5.22 -6.73 8.09
CA ASN A 57 4.32 -7.42 9.00
C ASN A 57 3.76 -8.71 8.38
N LEU A 58 3.35 -8.68 7.11
CA LEU A 58 2.89 -9.86 6.39
C LEU A 58 3.94 -10.98 6.32
N LYS A 59 5.23 -10.62 6.27
CA LYS A 59 6.32 -11.58 6.09
C LYS A 59 6.92 -12.08 7.42
N SER A 60 7.11 -11.18 8.38
CA SER A 60 7.79 -11.45 9.65
C SER A 60 6.82 -11.69 10.80
N GLY A 61 5.58 -11.22 10.69
CA GLY A 61 4.62 -11.15 11.81
C GLY A 61 4.94 -10.05 12.82
N GLU A 62 5.96 -9.21 12.56
CA GLU A 62 6.39 -8.15 13.45
C GLU A 62 5.95 -6.78 12.94
N THR A 63 5.48 -5.93 13.86
CA THR A 63 5.14 -4.55 13.53
C THR A 63 6.37 -3.67 13.71
N ILE A 64 6.73 -2.94 12.64
CA ILE A 64 7.77 -1.91 12.66
C ILE A 64 7.12 -0.56 12.35
N ASP A 65 7.68 0.51 12.91
CA ASP A 65 7.27 1.89 12.65
C ASP A 65 8.45 2.63 12.05
N LEU A 66 8.37 2.91 10.73
CA LEU A 66 9.43 3.58 9.98
C LEU A 66 9.29 5.09 10.09
N SER A 67 10.45 5.76 10.21
CA SER A 67 10.52 7.23 10.16
C SER A 67 10.25 7.73 8.75
N THR A 68 9.12 8.42 8.57
CA THR A 68 8.73 9.05 7.30
C THR A 68 9.59 10.25 6.95
N GLU A 69 10.28 10.86 7.91
CA GLU A 69 11.16 12.02 7.68
C GLU A 69 12.50 11.62 7.04
N ALA A 70 12.88 10.35 7.14
CA ALA A 70 14.10 9.80 6.56
C ALA A 70 13.93 9.37 5.09
N LEU A 71 12.71 9.45 4.54
CA LEU A 71 12.40 9.21 3.14
C LEU A 71 12.42 10.52 2.36
#